data_AF-A0A8H5HPU3-F1
#
_entry.id   AF-A0A8H5HPU3-F1
#
_cell.length_a   1.000
_cell.length_b   1.000
_cell.length_c   1.000
_cell.angle_alpha   90.00
_cell.angle_beta   90.00
_cell.angle_gamma   90.00
#
_symmetry.space_group_name_H-M   'P 1'
#
loop_
_entity.id
_entity.type
_entity.pdbx_description
1 polymer ?
#
loop_
_entity_poly.entity_id
_entity_poly.type
_entity_poly.pdbx_seq_one_letter_code
_entity_poly.pdbx_strand_id
1 'polypeptide(L)'
;MISLTIITILLISIALVRGQTAGTTTTTWDCCEPACGYTSNLSAGARGPVRSCNKTNGPAAAGAQNACFTQGGQAFSCSSYQPIIISNTLSYGFAGHGNTATATCCKCYQFMWTSGAAAGKSMIVQAINAGGITDTDFDIYTPGGGVGDYNGCTAQYGAPSGGWGRQYGGDTRTTTFFELILTA
;
A
#
# COMPACT_ATOMS: atom_id res chain seq x y z
N MET A 1 42.58 -19.27 -56.81
CA MET A 1 42.83 -19.37 -55.36
C MET A 1 41.96 -18.33 -54.67
N ILE A 2 40.77 -18.74 -54.20
CA ILE A 2 39.79 -17.84 -53.56
C ILE A 2 39.99 -17.99 -52.06
N SER A 3 40.49 -16.94 -51.41
CA SER A 3 40.70 -16.89 -49.97
C SER A 3 39.36 -16.73 -49.27
N LEU A 4 38.95 -17.74 -48.50
CA LEU A 4 37.71 -17.74 -47.73
C LEU A 4 38.00 -17.17 -46.33
N THR A 5 37.70 -15.88 -46.13
CA THR A 5 37.85 -15.24 -44.82
C THR A 5 36.64 -15.59 -43.94
N ILE A 6 36.86 -16.38 -42.90
CA ILE A 6 35.84 -16.78 -41.92
C ILE A 6 35.52 -15.58 -41.02
N ILE A 7 34.28 -15.08 -41.08
CA ILE A 7 33.77 -14.06 -40.16
C ILE A 7 33.16 -14.77 -38.96
N THR A 8 33.86 -14.76 -37.83
CA THR A 8 33.35 -15.26 -36.55
C THR A 8 32.38 -14.23 -35.96
N ILE A 9 31.08 -14.53 -35.99
CA ILE A 9 30.04 -13.70 -35.36
C ILE A 9 30.05 -13.97 -33.85
N LEU A 10 30.57 -13.03 -33.06
CA LEU A 10 30.51 -13.05 -31.60
C LEU A 10 29.06 -12.73 -31.17
N LEU A 11 28.30 -13.74 -30.75
CA LEU A 11 26.98 -13.57 -30.14
C LEU A 11 27.15 -12.93 -28.75
N ILE A 12 27.11 -11.59 -28.70
CA ILE A 12 27.02 -10.85 -27.44
C ILE A 12 25.65 -11.12 -26.84
N SER A 13 25.62 -11.92 -25.77
CA SER A 13 24.42 -12.11 -24.96
C SER A 13 24.15 -10.81 -24.21
N ILE A 14 23.35 -9.92 -24.79
CA ILE A 14 22.85 -8.75 -24.07
C ILE A 14 21.86 -9.28 -23.03
N ALA A 15 22.32 -9.49 -21.80
CA ALA A 15 21.44 -9.69 -20.68
C ALA A 15 20.63 -8.40 -20.53
N LEU A 16 19.34 -8.47 -20.87
CA LEU A 16 18.39 -7.40 -20.60
C LEU A 16 18.21 -7.34 -19.08
N VAL A 17 19.12 -6.65 -18.38
CA VAL A 17 18.91 -6.30 -16.97
C VAL A 17 17.73 -5.35 -16.94
N ARG A 18 16.52 -5.88 -16.73
CA ARG A 18 15.42 -5.07 -16.24
C ARG A 18 15.90 -4.54 -14.90
N GLY A 19 16.29 -3.26 -14.84
CA GLY A 19 16.65 -2.61 -13.59
C GLY A 19 15.47 -2.78 -12.62
N GLN A 20 15.59 -3.73 -11.69
CA GLN A 20 14.64 -3.88 -10.61
C GLN A 20 15.04 -2.85 -9.57
N THR A 21 14.21 -1.82 -9.42
CA THR A 21 14.35 -0.90 -8.30
C THR A 21 14.01 -1.66 -7.02
N ALA A 22 14.99 -1.79 -6.12
CA ALA A 22 14.78 -2.44 -4.83
C ALA A 22 14.13 -1.46 -3.84
N GLY A 23 13.22 -1.98 -3.02
CA GLY A 23 12.55 -1.24 -1.96
C GLY A 23 12.12 -2.19 -0.85
N THR A 24 11.64 -1.60 0.23
CA THR A 24 11.16 -2.30 1.42
C THR A 24 9.65 -2.21 1.48
N THR A 25 9.01 -3.31 1.90
CA THR A 25 7.58 -3.30 2.21
C THR A 25 7.39 -3.31 3.72
N THR A 26 6.51 -2.46 4.24
CA THR A 26 5.97 -2.57 5.61
C THR A 26 4.46 -2.83 5.57
N THR A 27 3.83 -2.93 6.73
CA THR A 27 2.37 -3.07 6.87
C THR A 27 1.83 -1.94 7.73
N THR A 28 0.64 -1.43 7.39
CA THR A 28 -0.01 -0.34 8.14
C THR A 28 -1.53 -0.45 8.12
N TRP A 29 -2.18 0.04 9.17
CA TRP A 29 -3.61 0.31 9.24
C TRP A 29 -3.90 1.29 10.37
N ASP A 30 -3.85 2.58 10.06
CA ASP A 30 -4.09 3.68 11.00
C ASP A 30 -5.54 4.17 11.02
N CYS A 31 -6.36 3.66 10.08
CA CYS A 31 -7.74 4.04 9.80
C CYS A 31 -7.94 5.49 9.31
N CYS A 32 -6.87 6.24 9.05
CA CYS A 32 -6.95 7.61 8.57
C CYS A 32 -7.53 7.65 7.15
N GLU A 33 -8.23 8.74 6.81
CA GLU A 33 -8.52 8.99 5.39
C GLU A 33 -7.18 9.11 4.64
N PRO A 34 -6.97 8.33 3.57
CA PRO A 34 -5.67 8.24 2.90
C PRO A 34 -5.41 9.51 2.06
N ALA A 35 -4.14 9.89 1.86
CA ALA A 35 -3.78 11.16 1.22
C ALA A 35 -4.34 11.33 -0.20
N CYS A 36 -4.59 10.25 -0.95
CA CYS A 36 -5.20 10.33 -2.28
C CYS A 36 -6.72 10.56 -2.24
N GLY A 37 -7.32 10.67 -1.05
CA GLY A 37 -8.72 11.09 -0.85
C GLY A 37 -8.94 12.59 -1.09
N TYR A 38 -7.85 13.37 -1.09
CA TYR A 38 -7.89 14.80 -1.41
C TYR A 38 -7.68 15.04 -2.90
N THR A 39 -8.58 15.78 -3.53
CA THR A 39 -8.46 16.17 -4.95
C THR A 39 -7.15 16.92 -5.26
N SER A 40 -6.61 17.67 -4.30
CA SER A 40 -5.34 18.39 -4.44
C SER A 40 -4.10 17.48 -4.55
N ASN A 41 -4.23 16.21 -4.16
CA ASN A 41 -3.12 15.27 -4.07
C ASN A 41 -3.06 14.31 -5.26
N LEU A 42 -3.98 14.43 -6.22
CA LEU A 42 -4.09 13.47 -7.31
C LEU A 42 -2.97 13.64 -8.34
N SER A 43 -2.42 12.51 -8.78
CA SER A 43 -1.51 12.49 -9.93
C SER A 43 -2.25 12.80 -11.23
N ALA A 44 -1.50 13.31 -12.21
CA ALA A 44 -2.00 13.49 -13.56
C ALA A 44 -2.61 12.18 -14.12
N GLY A 45 -3.81 12.29 -14.68
CA GLY A 45 -4.56 11.15 -15.22
C GLY A 45 -5.46 10.41 -14.23
N ALA A 46 -5.41 10.75 -12.93
CA ALA A 46 -6.40 10.27 -11.97
C ALA A 46 -7.81 10.77 -12.34
N ARG A 47 -8.82 9.91 -12.17
CA ARG A 47 -10.23 10.22 -12.49
C ARG A 47 -11.00 10.86 -11.34
N GLY A 48 -10.39 10.91 -10.16
CA GLY A 48 -10.99 11.39 -8.93
C GLY A 48 -10.22 10.88 -7.72
N PRO A 49 -10.54 11.40 -6.53
CA PRO A 49 -9.95 10.93 -5.29
C PRO A 49 -10.34 9.49 -5.00
N VAL A 50 -9.48 8.80 -4.26
CA VAL A 50 -9.88 7.52 -3.66
C VAL A 50 -11.00 7.77 -2.66
N ARG A 51 -11.82 6.76 -2.42
CA ARG A 51 -12.99 6.89 -1.58
C ARG A 51 -12.61 6.90 -0.11
N SER A 52 -13.15 7.86 0.62
CA SER A 52 -13.13 7.88 2.08
C SER A 52 -14.41 7.25 2.63
N CYS A 53 -14.30 6.60 3.79
CA CYS A 53 -15.42 5.93 4.44
C CYS A 53 -15.78 6.60 5.77
N ASN A 54 -17.04 6.43 6.18
CA ASN A 54 -17.51 6.82 7.49
C ASN A 54 -17.16 5.73 8.53
N LYS A 55 -17.56 5.97 9.78
CA LYS A 55 -17.27 5.08 10.92
C LYS A 55 -17.74 3.62 10.72
N THR A 56 -18.76 3.38 9.89
CA THR A 56 -19.33 2.05 9.64
C THR A 56 -19.02 1.55 8.23
N ASN A 57 -17.91 1.98 7.62
CA ASN A 57 -17.47 1.60 6.27
C ASN A 57 -18.42 1.97 5.12
N GLY A 58 -19.43 2.80 5.37
CA GLY A 58 -20.22 3.44 4.32
C GLY A 58 -19.44 4.59 3.67
N PRO A 59 -19.92 5.18 2.56
CA PRO A 59 -19.31 6.39 2.01
C PRO A 59 -19.26 7.49 3.07
N ALA A 60 -18.12 8.18 3.19
CA ALA A 60 -18.06 9.39 3.99
C ALA A 60 -18.98 10.48 3.40
N ALA A 61 -19.53 11.34 4.26
CA ALA A 61 -20.27 12.51 3.79
C ALA A 61 -19.33 13.45 3.02
N ALA A 62 -19.87 14.16 2.03
CA ALA A 62 -19.10 15.15 1.28
C ALA A 62 -18.52 16.21 2.23
N GLY A 63 -17.20 16.45 2.16
CA GLY A 63 -16.51 17.41 3.03
C GLY A 63 -16.26 16.94 4.46
N ALA A 64 -16.57 15.68 4.79
CA ALA A 64 -16.18 15.08 6.07
C ALA A 64 -14.66 15.22 6.27
N GLN A 65 -14.27 15.67 7.47
CA GLN A 65 -12.88 15.88 7.80
C GLN A 65 -12.22 14.57 8.23
N ASN A 66 -10.92 14.44 7.96
CA ASN A 66 -10.12 13.28 8.33
C ASN A 66 -10.05 13.12 9.85
N ALA A 67 -10.43 11.94 10.32
CA ALA A 67 -10.49 11.62 11.75
C ALA A 67 -9.13 11.65 12.45
N CYS A 68 -8.03 11.53 11.72
CA CYS A 68 -6.68 11.56 12.30
C CYS A 68 -6.15 12.98 12.56
N PHE A 69 -6.66 13.98 11.83
CA PHE A 69 -6.15 15.35 11.92
C PHE A 69 -7.16 16.32 12.54
N THR A 70 -8.45 15.97 12.52
CA THR A 70 -9.53 16.81 13.05
C THR A 70 -10.22 16.10 14.20
N GLN A 71 -10.28 16.76 15.36
CA GLN A 71 -11.06 16.26 16.49
C GLN A 71 -12.53 16.12 16.09
N GLY A 72 -13.06 14.89 16.16
CA GLY A 72 -14.42 14.58 15.70
C GLY A 72 -14.57 14.42 14.19
N GLY A 73 -13.47 14.31 13.44
CA GLY A 73 -13.49 13.96 12.01
C GLY A 73 -14.21 12.63 11.75
N GLN A 74 -14.82 12.53 10.57
CA GLN A 74 -15.73 11.44 10.20
C GLN A 74 -15.36 10.75 8.89
N ALA A 75 -14.21 11.12 8.31
CA ALA A 75 -13.60 10.44 7.17
C ALA A 75 -12.45 9.54 7.64
N PHE A 76 -12.50 8.29 7.19
CA PHE A 76 -11.58 7.21 7.53
C PHE A 76 -11.17 6.46 6.25
N SER A 77 -10.15 5.59 6.37
CA SER A 77 -9.88 4.58 5.36
C SER A 77 -11.06 3.59 5.25
N CYS A 78 -11.32 3.08 4.05
CA CYS A 78 -12.35 2.08 3.82
C CYS A 78 -11.83 0.67 4.10
N SER A 79 -12.63 -0.18 4.77
CA SER A 79 -12.29 -1.59 5.00
C SER A 79 -11.99 -2.38 3.73
N SER A 80 -12.62 -2.00 2.61
CA SER A 80 -12.35 -2.54 1.28
C SER A 80 -10.91 -2.35 0.78
N TYR A 81 -10.10 -1.53 1.47
CA TYR A 81 -8.68 -1.35 1.16
C TYR A 81 -7.76 -2.42 1.78
N GLN A 82 -8.32 -3.44 2.42
CA GLN A 82 -7.59 -4.63 2.83
C GLN A 82 -7.04 -5.45 1.65
N PRO A 83 -5.97 -6.24 1.83
CA PRO A 83 -5.41 -7.08 0.78
C PRO A 83 -6.38 -8.20 0.36
N ILE A 84 -6.29 -8.60 -0.91
CA ILE A 84 -7.07 -9.69 -1.49
C ILE A 84 -6.09 -10.73 -2.06
N ILE A 85 -6.23 -11.98 -1.61
CA ILE A 85 -5.45 -13.10 -2.12
C ILE A 85 -6.12 -13.60 -3.40
N ILE A 86 -5.38 -13.55 -4.52
CA ILE A 86 -5.88 -14.03 -5.82
C ILE A 86 -5.45 -15.48 -6.05
N SER A 87 -4.22 -15.82 -5.65
CA SER A 87 -3.68 -17.17 -5.70
C SER A 87 -2.56 -17.34 -4.66
N ASN A 88 -1.96 -18.53 -4.61
CA ASN A 88 -0.80 -18.79 -3.75
C ASN A 88 0.42 -17.91 -4.07
N THR A 89 0.48 -17.29 -5.25
CA THR A 89 1.62 -16.49 -5.74
C THR A 89 1.27 -15.05 -6.09
N LEU A 90 -0.01 -14.66 -6.07
CA LEU A 90 -0.48 -13.32 -6.43
C LEU A 90 -1.51 -12.78 -5.43
N SER A 91 -1.32 -11.53 -5.02
CA SER A 91 -2.31 -10.77 -4.25
C SER A 91 -2.52 -9.37 -4.84
N TYR A 92 -3.68 -8.78 -4.59
CA TYR A 92 -3.98 -7.38 -4.88
C TYR A 92 -4.16 -6.60 -3.57
N GLY A 93 -3.98 -5.29 -3.61
CA GLY A 93 -4.33 -4.44 -2.48
C GLY A 93 -3.99 -2.98 -2.71
N PHE A 94 -3.74 -2.29 -1.61
CA PHE A 94 -3.49 -0.85 -1.58
C PHE A 94 -2.26 -0.56 -0.71
N ALA A 95 -1.58 0.54 -0.99
CA ALA A 95 -0.39 0.91 -0.24
C ALA A 95 -0.22 2.43 -0.12
N GLY A 96 0.53 2.85 0.89
CA GLY A 96 1.30 4.08 0.84
C GLY A 96 2.50 3.89 -0.08
N HIS A 97 2.80 4.86 -0.95
CA HIS A 97 4.00 4.81 -1.80
C HIS A 97 4.53 6.22 -2.14
N GLY A 98 5.84 6.37 -2.02
CA GLY A 98 6.56 7.59 -2.38
C GLY A 98 6.44 8.72 -1.37
N ASN A 99 7.31 9.71 -1.52
CA ASN A 99 7.38 10.84 -0.59
C ASN A 99 6.22 11.84 -0.81
N THR A 100 5.80 12.03 -2.06
CA THR A 100 4.79 13.05 -2.42
C THR A 100 3.58 12.43 -3.10
N ALA A 101 2.40 12.70 -2.55
CA ALA A 101 1.12 12.17 -3.03
C ALA A 101 0.86 12.48 -4.52
N THR A 102 1.12 13.71 -4.98
CA THR A 102 0.89 14.10 -6.38
C THR A 102 1.74 13.33 -7.39
N ALA A 103 2.84 12.70 -6.95
CA ALA A 103 3.69 11.88 -7.82
C ALA A 103 3.18 10.44 -7.97
N THR A 104 2.47 9.89 -6.99
CA THR A 104 2.15 8.46 -6.90
C THR A 104 0.67 8.15 -6.82
N CYS A 105 -0.17 9.08 -6.36
CA CYS A 105 -1.58 8.85 -6.10
C CYS A 105 -2.32 8.23 -7.29
N CYS A 106 -3.06 7.18 -6.98
CA CYS A 106 -3.89 6.40 -7.90
C CYS A 106 -3.12 5.60 -8.95
N LYS A 107 -1.78 5.64 -8.98
CA LYS A 107 -0.97 4.75 -9.83
C LYS A 107 -0.95 3.34 -9.27
N CYS A 108 -0.74 2.36 -10.17
CA CYS A 108 -0.61 0.96 -9.79
C CYS A 108 0.83 0.48 -9.98
N TYR A 109 1.29 -0.34 -9.05
CA TYR A 109 2.64 -0.90 -9.02
C TYR A 109 2.55 -2.40 -8.84
N GLN A 110 3.49 -3.12 -9.45
CA GLN A 110 3.70 -4.54 -9.17
C GLN A 110 5.08 -4.70 -8.58
N PHE A 111 5.17 -5.44 -7.49
CA PHE A 111 6.44 -5.86 -6.91
C PHE A 111 6.41 -7.36 -6.61
N MET A 112 7.60 -7.92 -6.46
CA MET A 112 7.84 -9.29 -6.06
C MET A 112 8.75 -9.28 -4.84
N TRP A 113 8.39 -10.02 -3.80
CA TRP A 113 9.27 -10.14 -2.64
C TRP A 113 10.50 -10.96 -2.99
N THR A 114 11.67 -10.44 -2.59
CA THR A 114 12.97 -11.10 -2.78
C THR A 114 13.48 -11.78 -1.51
N SER A 115 12.79 -11.62 -0.39
CA SER A 115 13.16 -12.18 0.91
C SER A 115 11.92 -12.46 1.79
N GLY A 116 12.13 -13.07 2.96
CA GLY A 116 11.06 -13.41 3.90
C GLY A 116 10.15 -14.55 3.43
N ALA A 117 9.09 -14.80 4.19
CA ALA A 117 8.14 -15.91 3.93
C ALA A 117 7.35 -15.75 2.61
N ALA A 118 7.32 -14.54 2.04
CA ALA A 118 6.65 -14.24 0.78
C ALA A 118 7.59 -14.25 -0.44
N ALA A 119 8.87 -14.63 -0.28
CA ALA A 119 9.84 -14.62 -1.37
C ALA A 119 9.32 -15.37 -2.62
N GLY A 120 9.43 -14.72 -3.79
CA GLY A 120 8.93 -15.23 -5.07
C GLY A 120 7.43 -14.99 -5.34
N LYS A 121 6.67 -14.49 -4.36
CA LYS A 121 5.28 -14.04 -4.56
C LYS A 121 5.24 -12.60 -5.07
N SER A 122 4.17 -12.25 -5.77
CA SER A 122 3.94 -10.90 -6.29
C SER A 122 2.69 -10.27 -5.67
N MET A 123 2.69 -8.93 -5.59
CA MET A 123 1.51 -8.15 -5.27
C MET A 123 1.37 -6.99 -6.26
N ILE A 124 0.13 -6.72 -6.67
CA ILE A 124 -0.22 -5.49 -7.40
C ILE A 124 -0.96 -4.57 -6.44
N VAL A 125 -0.47 -3.36 -6.28
CA VAL A 125 -1.06 -2.37 -5.37
C VAL A 125 -1.45 -1.10 -6.12
N GLN A 126 -2.53 -0.47 -5.70
CA GLN A 126 -2.78 0.94 -6.00
C GLN A 126 -2.21 1.80 -4.86
N ALA A 127 -1.44 2.83 -5.22
CA ALA A 127 -0.97 3.82 -4.27
C ALA A 127 -2.12 4.77 -3.87
N ILE A 128 -2.49 4.77 -2.60
CA ILE A 128 -3.60 5.57 -2.04
C ILE A 128 -3.15 6.54 -0.96
N ASN A 129 -1.92 6.38 -0.47
CA ASN A 129 -1.30 7.28 0.50
C ASN A 129 0.15 7.57 0.09
N ALA A 130 0.74 8.62 0.65
CA ALA A 130 2.14 8.96 0.44
C ALA A 130 2.68 9.75 1.64
N GLY A 131 4.01 9.87 1.71
CA GLY A 131 4.72 10.57 2.78
C GLY A 131 5.22 9.60 3.87
N GLY A 132 6.37 9.95 4.47
CA GLY A 132 6.99 9.14 5.53
C GLY A 132 7.80 7.93 5.05
N ILE A 133 7.82 7.67 3.73
CA ILE A 133 8.55 6.56 3.10
C ILE A 133 9.29 7.01 1.84
N THR A 134 10.23 6.21 1.36
CA THR A 134 11.01 6.53 0.15
C THR A 134 10.22 6.29 -1.13
N ASP A 135 10.76 6.74 -2.26
CA ASP A 135 10.18 6.54 -3.61
C ASP A 135 10.22 5.09 -4.10
N THR A 136 10.78 4.17 -3.31
CA THR A 136 10.85 2.73 -3.65
C THR A 136 10.12 1.84 -2.66
N ASP A 137 9.78 2.36 -1.47
CA ASP A 137 9.13 1.61 -0.41
C ASP A 137 7.60 1.59 -0.56
N PHE A 138 6.96 0.61 0.08
CA PHE A 138 5.51 0.45 0.11
C PHE A 138 5.01 0.11 1.52
N ASP A 139 4.07 0.91 2.03
CA ASP A 139 3.35 0.59 3.27
C ASP A 139 2.03 -0.07 2.93
N ILE A 140 1.97 -1.40 3.01
CA ILE A 140 0.83 -2.19 2.54
C ILE A 140 -0.31 -2.08 3.55
N TYR A 141 -1.47 -1.66 3.07
CA TYR A 141 -2.68 -1.54 3.90
C TYR A 141 -3.11 -2.93 4.34
N THR A 142 -2.94 -3.20 5.63
CA THR A 142 -3.08 -4.52 6.24
C THR A 142 -3.73 -4.34 7.60
N PRO A 143 -5.03 -4.63 7.77
CA PRO A 143 -5.70 -4.52 9.07
C PRO A 143 -4.90 -5.19 10.19
N GLY A 144 -4.65 -4.48 11.28
CA GLY A 144 -3.81 -4.97 12.37
C GLY A 144 -2.30 -4.88 12.13
N GLY A 145 -1.84 -4.32 11.00
CA GLY A 145 -0.42 -4.14 10.64
C GLY A 145 0.33 -3.06 11.44
N GLY A 146 -0.38 -2.36 12.33
CA GLY A 146 0.15 -1.26 13.14
C GLY A 146 -0.44 0.08 12.71
N VAL A 147 -0.73 0.95 13.67
CA VAL A 147 -1.31 2.27 13.42
C VAL A 147 -0.24 3.32 13.08
N GLY A 148 1.02 3.09 13.45
CA GLY A 148 2.11 4.02 13.19
C GLY A 148 1.95 5.34 13.95
N ASP A 149 2.25 6.46 13.30
CA ASP A 149 2.25 7.80 13.91
C ASP A 149 0.84 8.31 14.26
N TYR A 150 -0.18 7.83 13.55
CA TYR A 150 -1.56 8.27 13.69
C TYR A 150 -2.45 7.12 14.17
N ASN A 151 -3.61 7.42 14.74
CA ASN A 151 -4.55 6.38 15.18
C ASN A 151 -6.00 6.85 15.08
N GLY A 152 -6.54 6.81 13.86
CA GLY A 152 -7.97 6.97 13.61
C GLY A 152 -8.78 5.75 14.08
N CYS A 153 -8.12 4.59 14.27
CA CYS A 153 -8.78 3.33 14.62
C CYS A 153 -9.44 3.37 16.00
N THR A 154 -8.91 4.17 16.93
CA THR A 154 -9.57 4.43 18.22
C THR A 154 -10.95 5.06 18.00
N ALA A 155 -11.04 6.06 17.13
CA ALA A 155 -12.30 6.74 16.83
C ALA A 155 -13.24 5.89 15.97
N GLN A 156 -12.70 5.11 15.02
CA GLN A 156 -13.50 4.30 14.10
C GLN A 156 -14.04 3.02 14.76
N TYR A 157 -13.15 2.25 15.38
CA TYR A 157 -13.43 0.88 15.83
C TYR A 157 -13.25 0.68 17.34
N GLY A 158 -12.88 1.73 18.08
CA GLY A 158 -12.59 1.59 19.51
C GLY A 158 -11.29 0.85 19.78
N ALA A 159 -10.33 0.88 18.85
CA ALA A 159 -9.01 0.29 19.06
C ALA A 159 -8.30 0.91 20.28
N PRO A 160 -7.37 0.18 20.94
CA PRO A 160 -6.50 0.78 21.95
C PRO A 160 -5.66 1.94 21.38
N SER A 161 -5.11 2.77 22.26
CA SER A 161 -4.34 3.95 21.88
C SER A 161 -3.09 3.65 21.03
N GLY A 162 -2.52 2.45 21.16
CA GLY A 162 -1.41 1.96 20.33
C GLY A 162 -1.83 1.08 19.14
N GLY A 163 -3.13 0.97 18.86
CA GLY A 163 -3.70 -0.02 17.94
C GLY A 163 -3.92 -1.38 18.63
N TRP A 164 -4.31 -2.39 17.84
CA TRP A 164 -4.62 -3.74 18.35
C TRP A 164 -3.38 -4.61 18.64
N GLY A 165 -2.19 -4.11 18.33
CA GLY A 165 -0.92 -4.77 18.57
C GLY A 165 0.16 -3.75 18.90
N ARG A 166 1.36 -3.95 18.39
CA ARG A 166 2.42 -2.93 18.45
C ARG A 166 2.03 -1.75 17.57
N GLN A 167 2.36 -0.53 18.02
CA GLN A 167 2.14 0.69 17.25
C GLN A 167 2.76 0.58 15.85
N TYR A 168 4.01 0.12 15.76
CA TYR A 168 4.67 -0.24 14.50
C TYR A 168 4.85 -1.76 14.42
N GLY A 169 4.37 -2.36 13.33
CA GLY A 169 4.45 -3.80 13.08
C GLY A 169 3.25 -4.61 13.63
N GLY A 170 2.31 -3.97 14.32
CA GLY A 170 1.00 -4.53 14.52
C GLY A 170 0.93 -5.76 15.43
N ASP A 171 -0.11 -6.56 15.22
CA ASP A 171 -0.23 -7.84 15.91
C ASP A 171 0.65 -8.93 15.25
N THR A 172 1.17 -9.81 16.09
CA THR A 172 2.07 -10.92 15.73
C THR A 172 1.38 -12.28 15.83
N ARG A 173 0.11 -12.34 16.23
CA ARG A 173 -0.65 -13.59 16.40
C ARG A 173 -1.74 -13.72 15.34
N THR A 174 -1.81 -14.88 14.69
CA THR A 174 -2.79 -15.16 13.62
C THR A 174 -4.24 -15.24 14.10
N THR A 175 -4.47 -15.55 15.38
CA THR A 175 -5.83 -15.69 15.95
C THR A 175 -6.56 -14.36 16.08
N THR A 176 -5.89 -13.31 16.53
CA THR A 176 -6.48 -11.97 16.68
C THR A 176 -6.68 -11.28 15.34
N PHE A 177 -5.87 -11.63 14.34
CA PHE A 177 -5.97 -11.11 12.97
C PHE A 177 -7.34 -11.44 12.32
N PHE A 178 -7.90 -12.61 12.61
CA PHE A 178 -9.23 -12.99 12.15
C PHE A 178 -10.35 -12.18 12.81
N GLU A 179 -10.22 -11.85 14.09
CA GLU A 179 -11.18 -10.98 14.79
C GLU A 179 -11.15 -9.56 14.24
N LEU A 180 -9.94 -9.04 13.97
CA LEU A 180 -9.71 -7.75 13.35
C LEU A 180 -10.42 -7.59 12.00
N ILE A 181 -10.29 -8.58 11.10
CA ILE A 181 -10.96 -8.57 9.78
C ILE A 181 -12.50 -8.56 9.92
N LEU A 182 -13.05 -9.16 10.98
CA LEU A 182 -14.50 -9.20 11.21
C LEU A 182 -15.04 -7.93 11.87
N THR A 183 -14.18 -7.17 12.54
CA THR A 183 -14.55 -5.92 13.23
C THR A 183 -14.19 -4.64 12.45
N ALA A 184 -13.34 -4.76 11.43
CA ALA A 184 -12.89 -3.66 10.58
C ALA A 184 -13.74 -3.51 9.31
#